data_AF-A3LTX7-F1
#
_entry.id   AF-A3LTX7-F1
#
_cell.length_a   1.000
_cell.length_b   1.000
_cell.length_c   1.000
_cell.angle_alpha   90.00
_cell.angle_beta   90.00
_cell.angle_gamma   90.00
#
_symmetry.space_group_name_H-M   'P 1'
#
loop_
_entity.id
_entity.type
_entity.pdbx_description
1 polymer ?
#
loop_
_entity_poly.entity_id
_entity_poly.type
_entity_poly.pdbx_seq_one_letter_code
_entity_poly.pdbx_strand_id
1 'polypeptide(L)'
;MMSYRLRKLPQNARQLYETILGMSNIMDKYKDPLDMNTVLDTIDLASIYENVDKRERENGPHSELQYDDLVVKELLHYFKNSFFKWVNKPECPLCHSESNVVGLGGSRFSGSSNPDQVSVVENYQCRECNSRIQFPRVNNPVSLLKTRRGRCGEWVNCFTLILRAMIAEDRDRVRYVWNMEDHVWCEYYSYGLKRWVHLDPCEAVFDEPLLYCNNWNKKMSFVIGYNDNYIIDLSSKYITDSNQIDKSTIIPSLKQLSRFINAINCNKLLRYYKCLDTASQDEKLTKCYNDVIVVLNRELLQLKDHKVTPTMTQELPKGRQTGSSEWTKERGEDGN
;
A
#
# COMPACT_ATOMS: atom_id res chain seq x y z
N MET A 1 -5.69 -26.01 -14.95
CA MET A 1 -6.10 -26.76 -13.73
C MET A 1 -6.49 -25.87 -12.55
N MET A 2 -5.82 -24.74 -12.30
CA MET A 2 -6.09 -23.86 -11.15
C MET A 2 -7.49 -23.20 -11.19
N SER A 3 -7.94 -22.72 -12.36
CA SER A 3 -9.25 -22.07 -12.51
C SER A 3 -10.46 -22.99 -12.26
N TYR A 4 -10.35 -24.29 -12.49
CA TYR A 4 -11.44 -25.25 -12.24
C TYR A 4 -11.62 -25.54 -10.74
N ARG A 5 -10.51 -25.58 -9.97
CA ARG A 5 -10.57 -25.79 -8.51
C ARG A 5 -11.12 -24.57 -7.77
N LEU A 6 -10.84 -23.36 -8.25
CA LEU A 6 -11.38 -22.12 -7.67
C LEU A 6 -12.90 -22.00 -7.81
N ARG A 7 -13.49 -22.56 -8.88
CA ARG A 7 -14.95 -22.52 -9.11
C ARG A 7 -15.77 -23.34 -8.10
N LYS A 8 -15.14 -24.26 -7.36
CA LYS A 8 -15.81 -25.09 -6.33
C LYS A 8 -15.75 -24.49 -4.93
N LEU A 9 -15.06 -23.36 -4.76
CA LEU A 9 -14.95 -22.69 -3.47
C LEU A 9 -16.17 -21.79 -3.21
N PRO A 10 -16.48 -21.50 -1.93
CA PRO A 10 -17.42 -20.44 -1.57
C PRO A 10 -17.05 -19.11 -2.23
N GLN A 11 -18.04 -18.25 -2.47
CA GLN A 11 -17.83 -16.97 -3.17
C GLN A 11 -16.73 -16.11 -2.51
N ASN A 12 -16.76 -15.96 -1.18
CA ASN A 12 -15.78 -15.17 -0.43
C ASN A 12 -14.36 -15.73 -0.59
N ALA A 13 -14.22 -17.05 -0.49
CA ALA A 13 -12.94 -17.72 -0.72
C ALA A 13 -12.44 -17.48 -2.14
N ARG A 14 -13.30 -17.67 -3.15
CA ARG A 14 -12.95 -17.45 -4.55
C ARG A 14 -12.50 -16.02 -4.81
N GLN A 15 -13.21 -15.03 -4.28
CA GLN A 15 -12.87 -13.62 -4.40
C GLN A 15 -11.50 -13.33 -3.76
N LEU A 16 -11.21 -13.88 -2.58
CA LEU A 16 -9.88 -13.75 -1.96
C LEU A 16 -8.77 -14.30 -2.87
N TYR A 17 -8.91 -15.52 -3.38
CA TYR A 17 -7.90 -16.13 -4.27
C TYR A 17 -7.73 -15.37 -5.58
N GLU A 18 -8.82 -14.90 -6.19
CA GLU A 18 -8.79 -14.11 -7.42
C GLU A 18 -8.12 -12.75 -7.20
N THR A 19 -8.40 -12.07 -6.08
CA THR A 19 -7.75 -10.81 -5.70
C THR A 19 -6.25 -11.02 -5.46
N ILE A 20 -5.85 -12.02 -4.66
CA ILE A 20 -4.44 -12.31 -4.39
C ILE A 20 -3.68 -12.59 -5.70
N LEU A 21 -4.27 -13.39 -6.59
CA LEU A 21 -3.64 -13.68 -7.88
C LEU A 21 -3.57 -12.45 -8.78
N GLY A 22 -4.65 -11.68 -8.87
CA GLY A 22 -4.73 -10.47 -9.69
C GLY A 22 -3.74 -9.39 -9.25
N MET A 23 -3.46 -9.30 -7.95
CA MET A 23 -2.49 -8.36 -7.37
C MET A 23 -1.06 -8.92 -7.32
N SER A 24 -0.84 -10.19 -7.65
CA SER A 24 0.47 -10.84 -7.47
C SER A 24 1.63 -10.09 -8.12
N ASN A 25 1.41 -9.40 -9.23
CA ASN A 25 2.42 -8.60 -9.93
C ASN A 25 2.14 -7.09 -9.86
N ILE A 26 1.44 -6.60 -8.83
CA ILE A 26 1.09 -5.18 -8.68
C ILE A 26 2.31 -4.26 -8.72
N MET A 27 3.46 -4.73 -8.24
CA MET A 27 4.71 -3.97 -8.23
C MET A 27 5.27 -3.68 -9.63
N ASP A 28 4.85 -4.44 -10.66
CA ASP A 28 5.26 -4.18 -12.05
C ASP A 28 4.81 -2.80 -12.55
N LYS A 29 3.74 -2.24 -11.96
CA LYS A 29 3.23 -0.90 -12.30
C LYS A 29 4.20 0.23 -11.97
N TYR A 30 5.22 -0.03 -11.14
CA TYR A 30 6.12 0.98 -10.60
C TYR A 30 7.58 0.72 -11.01
N LYS A 31 7.79 0.12 -12.19
CA LYS A 31 9.12 -0.26 -12.69
C LYS A 31 9.65 0.60 -13.81
N ASP A 32 8.78 1.31 -14.53
CA ASP A 32 9.18 2.09 -15.69
C ASP A 32 10.15 3.22 -15.28
N PRO A 33 11.39 3.25 -15.80
CA PRO A 33 12.34 4.32 -15.52
C PRO A 33 11.84 5.71 -15.93
N LEU A 34 11.01 5.82 -16.97
CA LEU A 34 10.45 7.10 -17.41
C LEU A 34 9.44 7.65 -16.40
N ASP A 35 8.65 6.77 -15.79
CA ASP A 35 7.73 7.15 -14.71
C ASP A 35 8.50 7.65 -13.49
N MET A 36 9.66 7.04 -13.20
CA MET A 36 10.53 7.49 -12.11
C MET A 36 11.18 8.85 -12.40
N ASN A 37 11.64 9.09 -13.62
CA ASN A 37 12.12 10.42 -14.01
C ASN A 37 11.00 11.46 -13.86
N THR A 38 9.78 11.10 -14.27
CA THR A 38 8.60 11.96 -14.10
C THR A 38 8.34 12.28 -12.62
N VAL A 39 8.54 11.33 -11.70
CA VAL A 39 8.47 11.61 -10.26
C VAL A 39 9.48 12.67 -9.87
N LEU A 40 10.76 12.45 -10.19
CA LEU A 40 11.86 13.32 -9.77
C LEU A 40 11.69 14.75 -10.31
N ASP A 41 11.13 14.89 -11.51
CA ASP A 41 10.78 16.19 -12.11
C ASP A 41 9.57 16.87 -11.43
N THR A 42 8.71 16.11 -10.74
CA THR A 42 7.42 16.59 -10.22
C THR A 42 7.46 16.94 -8.73
N ILE A 43 8.26 16.23 -7.93
CA ILE A 43 8.35 16.44 -6.48
C ILE A 43 9.41 17.50 -6.13
N ASP A 44 9.22 18.17 -5.00
CA ASP A 44 10.15 19.19 -4.52
C ASP A 44 11.33 18.54 -3.78
N LEU A 45 12.28 18.00 -4.57
CA LEU A 45 13.47 17.32 -4.04
C LEU A 45 14.27 18.23 -3.11
N ALA A 46 14.36 19.53 -3.41
CA ALA A 46 15.13 20.48 -2.61
C ALA A 46 14.54 20.59 -1.19
N SER A 47 13.22 20.82 -1.08
CA SER A 47 12.53 20.90 0.21
C SER A 47 12.61 19.59 1.00
N ILE A 48 12.44 18.45 0.31
CA ILE A 48 12.55 17.13 0.93
C ILE A 48 13.95 16.94 1.53
N TYR A 49 15.01 17.09 0.75
CA TYR A 49 16.37 16.86 1.24
C TYR A 49 16.82 17.88 2.28
N GLU A 50 16.39 19.15 2.19
CA GLU A 50 16.64 20.13 3.25
C GLU A 50 16.07 19.66 4.61
N ASN A 51 14.88 19.07 4.60
CA ASN A 51 14.26 18.54 5.82
C ASN A 51 14.85 17.19 6.25
N VAL A 52 15.33 16.36 5.33
CA VAL A 52 16.10 15.15 5.68
C VAL A 52 17.37 15.55 6.42
N ASP A 53 18.10 16.55 5.96
CA ASP A 53 19.31 17.04 6.62
C ASP A 53 19.00 17.62 8.02
N LYS A 54 17.84 18.26 8.20
CA LYS A 54 17.37 18.68 9.53
C LYS A 54 17.15 17.46 10.44
N ARG A 55 16.45 16.44 9.96
CA ARG A 55 16.20 15.19 10.70
C ARG A 55 17.50 14.49 11.05
N GLU A 56 18.49 14.48 10.16
CA GLU A 56 19.78 13.86 10.43
C GLU A 56 20.50 14.55 11.61
N ARG A 57 20.53 15.89 11.61
CA ARG A 57 21.09 16.67 12.73
C ARG A 57 20.37 16.42 14.05
N GLU A 58 19.05 16.23 14.01
CA GLU A 58 18.22 15.98 15.19
C GLU A 58 18.33 14.55 15.73
N ASN A 59 18.55 13.54 14.88
CA ASN A 59 18.51 12.13 15.29
C ASN A 59 19.70 11.67 16.13
N GLY A 60 20.73 12.51 16.31
CA GLY A 60 21.86 12.21 17.19
C GLY A 60 22.68 10.97 16.80
N PRO A 61 23.82 10.73 17.46
CA PRO A 61 24.76 9.67 17.08
C PRO A 61 24.32 8.25 17.45
N HIS A 62 23.21 8.09 18.17
CA HIS A 62 22.74 6.80 18.70
C HIS A 62 21.48 6.26 18.00
N SER A 63 21.04 6.88 16.90
CA SER A 63 19.88 6.39 16.15
C SER A 63 20.23 5.10 15.39
N GLU A 64 19.31 4.12 15.43
CA GLU A 64 19.38 2.92 14.59
C GLU A 64 18.94 3.21 13.14
N LEU A 65 18.36 4.39 12.88
CA LEU A 65 17.90 4.80 11.56
C LEU A 65 19.06 5.25 10.68
N GLN A 66 19.06 4.79 9.44
CA GLN A 66 19.97 5.23 8.38
C GLN A 66 19.36 6.35 7.55
N TYR A 67 20.17 6.95 6.67
CA TYR A 67 19.77 8.07 5.83
C TYR A 67 18.49 7.79 5.03
N ASP A 68 18.38 6.63 4.39
CA ASP A 68 17.16 6.20 3.68
C ASP A 68 15.93 6.21 4.58
N ASP A 69 16.07 5.78 5.83
CA ASP A 69 14.96 5.76 6.78
C ASP A 69 14.48 7.19 7.09
N LEU A 70 15.40 8.17 7.13
CA LEU A 70 15.08 9.59 7.27
C LEU A 70 14.41 10.16 6.02
N VAL A 71 14.88 9.77 4.82
CA VAL A 71 14.24 10.11 3.55
C VAL A 71 12.80 9.59 3.52
N VAL A 72 12.57 8.34 3.91
CA VAL A 72 11.22 7.74 3.94
C VAL A 72 10.31 8.45 4.94
N LYS A 73 10.81 8.79 6.13
CA LYS A 73 10.04 9.57 7.13
C LYS A 73 9.67 10.95 6.62
N GLU A 74 10.61 11.66 6.00
CA GLU A 74 10.32 12.96 5.40
C GLU A 74 9.35 12.84 4.22
N LEU A 75 9.50 11.81 3.40
CA LEU A 75 8.63 11.59 2.25
C LEU A 75 7.17 11.36 2.68
N LEU A 76 6.92 10.61 3.75
CA LEU A 76 5.59 10.47 4.35
C LEU A 76 5.00 11.82 4.76
N HIS A 77 5.81 12.66 5.43
CA HIS A 77 5.40 13.98 5.88
C HIS A 77 5.10 14.92 4.70
N TYR A 78 6.02 15.03 3.74
CA TYR A 78 5.87 15.81 2.53
C TYR A 78 4.64 15.37 1.73
N PHE A 79 4.45 14.06 1.54
CA PHE A 79 3.36 13.54 0.74
C PHE A 79 2.00 13.93 1.30
N LYS A 80 1.79 13.75 2.62
CA LYS A 80 0.53 14.09 3.28
C LYS A 80 0.27 15.58 3.39
N ASN A 81 1.29 16.36 3.77
CA ASN A 81 1.09 17.75 4.18
C ASN A 81 1.27 18.74 3.04
N SER A 82 2.00 18.38 1.99
CA SER A 82 2.37 19.30 0.90
C SER A 82 1.94 18.81 -0.49
N PHE A 83 2.00 17.50 -0.75
CA PHE A 83 1.85 16.99 -2.11
C PHE A 83 0.43 16.54 -2.46
N PHE A 84 -0.18 15.66 -1.65
CA PHE A 84 -1.39 14.92 -2.00
C PHE A 84 -2.57 15.28 -1.09
N LYS A 85 -3.77 15.33 -1.66
CA LYS A 85 -4.99 15.75 -0.94
C LYS A 85 -6.03 14.64 -0.82
N TRP A 86 -6.63 14.53 0.36
CA TRP A 86 -7.71 13.59 0.60
C TRP A 86 -9.02 14.12 -0.01
N VAL A 87 -9.79 13.23 -0.64
CA VAL A 87 -11.09 13.60 -1.23
C VAL A 87 -12.18 12.67 -0.70
N ASN A 88 -13.00 13.19 0.22
CA ASN A 88 -14.25 12.53 0.63
C ASN A 88 -15.29 12.65 -0.46
N LYS A 89 -15.58 13.89 -0.87
CA LYS A 89 -16.40 14.25 -2.03
C LYS A 89 -15.68 15.38 -2.77
N PRO A 90 -15.80 15.46 -4.11
CA PRO A 90 -15.20 16.57 -4.84
C PRO A 90 -15.93 17.87 -4.52
N GLU A 91 -15.18 18.98 -4.43
CA GLU A 91 -15.77 20.32 -4.39
C GLU A 91 -16.46 20.67 -5.71
N CYS A 92 -17.50 21.51 -5.63
CA CYS A 92 -18.08 22.10 -6.83
C CYS A 92 -17.08 23.07 -7.48
N PRO A 93 -16.78 22.94 -8.80
CA PRO A 93 -15.84 23.83 -9.47
C PRO A 93 -16.34 25.27 -9.64
N LEU A 94 -17.64 25.52 -9.44
CA LEU A 94 -18.25 26.85 -9.54
C LEU A 94 -18.49 27.50 -8.17
N CYS A 95 -18.96 26.71 -7.19
CA CYS A 95 -19.29 27.20 -5.85
C CYS A 95 -18.13 27.05 -4.85
N HIS A 96 -17.08 26.30 -5.20
CA HIS A 96 -15.94 25.97 -4.33
C HIS A 96 -16.36 25.42 -2.95
N SER A 97 -17.46 24.67 -2.94
CA SER A 97 -18.05 24.10 -1.73
C SER A 97 -18.27 22.61 -1.89
N GLU A 98 -17.79 21.82 -0.93
CA GLU A 98 -18.07 20.39 -0.80
C GLU A 98 -19.45 20.13 -0.18
N SER A 99 -19.91 20.99 0.74
CA SER A 99 -21.17 20.76 1.49
C SER A 99 -22.41 20.77 0.61
N ASN A 100 -22.36 21.49 -0.51
CA ASN A 100 -23.45 21.56 -1.49
C ASN A 100 -23.43 20.40 -2.49
N VAL A 101 -22.46 19.49 -2.42
CA VAL A 101 -22.28 18.40 -3.39
C VAL A 101 -22.86 17.09 -2.87
N VAL A 102 -23.72 16.47 -3.69
CA VAL A 102 -24.33 15.17 -3.39
C VAL A 102 -23.98 14.10 -4.42
N GLY A 103 -23.79 12.87 -3.94
CA GLY A 103 -23.48 11.72 -4.78
C GLY A 103 -24.69 11.23 -5.56
N LEU A 104 -24.48 10.94 -6.85
CA LEU A 104 -25.45 10.34 -7.76
C LEU A 104 -25.10 8.89 -8.15
N GLY A 105 -24.10 8.30 -7.48
CA GLY A 105 -23.59 6.96 -7.76
C GLY A 105 -22.42 6.94 -8.74
N GLY A 106 -21.91 5.73 -9.02
CA GLY A 106 -20.77 5.51 -9.91
C GLY A 106 -21.17 4.92 -11.25
N SER A 107 -20.46 5.30 -12.31
CA SER A 107 -20.55 4.67 -13.63
C SER A 107 -19.21 4.11 -14.06
N ARG A 108 -19.21 3.03 -14.84
CA ARG A 108 -17.97 2.56 -15.48
C ARG A 108 -17.45 3.61 -16.44
N PHE A 109 -16.13 3.70 -16.57
CA PHE A 109 -15.51 4.54 -17.58
C PHE A 109 -15.93 4.09 -18.98
N SER A 110 -16.40 5.02 -19.81
CA SER A 110 -16.95 4.76 -21.15
C SER A 110 -16.16 5.39 -22.29
N GLY A 111 -15.00 5.99 -22.01
CA GLY A 111 -14.14 6.60 -23.03
C GLY A 111 -13.48 5.55 -23.92
N SER A 112 -13.19 5.93 -25.18
CA SER A 112 -12.53 5.07 -26.16
C SER A 112 -11.07 4.74 -25.80
N SER A 113 -10.39 5.65 -25.09
CA SER A 113 -9.05 5.46 -24.54
C SER A 113 -9.05 5.68 -23.03
N ASN A 114 -8.35 4.84 -22.27
CA ASN A 114 -8.25 4.94 -20.81
C ASN A 114 -6.78 5.00 -20.32
N PRO A 115 -5.99 6.02 -20.73
CA PRO A 115 -4.58 6.14 -20.33
C PRO A 115 -4.40 6.32 -18.81
N ASP A 116 -5.37 6.95 -18.16
CA ASP A 116 -5.40 7.16 -16.70
C ASP A 116 -5.83 5.91 -15.91
N GLN A 117 -6.17 4.82 -16.62
CA GLN A 117 -6.64 3.57 -16.04
C GLN A 117 -7.82 3.79 -15.06
N VAL A 118 -8.75 4.67 -15.41
CA VAL A 118 -9.94 4.96 -14.60
C VAL A 118 -10.80 3.71 -14.46
N SER A 119 -11.05 3.27 -13.23
CA SER A 119 -11.88 2.10 -12.96
C SER A 119 -13.37 2.46 -12.91
N VAL A 120 -13.70 3.50 -12.16
CA VAL A 120 -15.06 4.02 -11.93
C VAL A 120 -15.02 5.54 -11.97
N VAL A 121 -16.08 6.15 -12.48
CA VAL A 121 -16.32 7.59 -12.37
C VAL A 121 -17.46 7.78 -11.37
N GLU A 122 -17.16 8.40 -10.23
CA GLU A 122 -18.17 8.80 -9.26
C GLU A 122 -18.83 10.09 -9.77
N ASN A 123 -20.17 10.10 -9.83
CA ASN A 123 -20.94 11.22 -10.31
C ASN A 123 -21.57 11.96 -9.14
N TYR A 124 -21.54 13.28 -9.20
CA TYR A 124 -22.07 14.16 -8.18
C TYR A 124 -22.83 15.34 -8.80
N GLN A 125 -23.63 16.01 -7.99
CA GLN A 125 -24.32 17.23 -8.38
C GLN A 125 -24.26 18.27 -7.25
N CYS A 126 -23.98 19.52 -7.61
CA CYS A 126 -24.10 20.65 -6.70
C CYS A 126 -25.57 21.05 -6.56
N ARG A 127 -26.08 21.17 -5.33
CA ARG A 127 -27.45 21.60 -5.04
C ARG A 127 -27.70 23.09 -5.26
N GLU A 128 -26.64 23.89 -5.25
CA GLU A 128 -26.73 25.34 -5.38
C GLU A 128 -26.74 25.79 -6.85
N CYS A 129 -25.72 25.39 -7.62
CA CYS A 129 -25.60 25.77 -9.03
C CYS A 129 -26.04 24.69 -10.02
N ASN A 130 -26.51 23.53 -9.54
CA ASN A 130 -26.91 22.37 -10.36
C ASN A 130 -25.81 21.75 -11.25
N SER A 131 -24.55 22.18 -11.10
CA SER A 131 -23.44 21.64 -11.88
C SER A 131 -23.25 20.14 -11.64
N ARG A 132 -23.06 19.37 -12.71
CA ARG A 132 -22.62 17.96 -12.62
C ARG A 132 -21.11 17.91 -12.42
N ILE A 133 -20.68 17.07 -11.50
CA ILE A 133 -19.28 16.93 -11.11
C ILE A 133 -18.92 15.45 -11.25
N GLN A 134 -17.75 15.18 -11.82
CA GLN A 134 -17.23 13.83 -11.97
C GLN A 134 -15.92 13.69 -11.21
N PHE A 135 -15.79 12.57 -10.50
CA PHE A 135 -14.59 12.19 -9.80
C PHE A 135 -14.10 10.83 -10.33
N PRO A 136 -13.20 10.82 -11.33
CA PRO A 136 -12.64 9.59 -11.85
C PRO A 136 -11.68 8.95 -10.84
N ARG A 137 -11.86 7.66 -10.58
CA ARG A 137 -10.97 6.82 -9.76
C ARG A 137 -9.79 6.35 -10.61
N VAL A 138 -8.76 7.18 -10.67
CA VAL A 138 -7.54 7.01 -11.49
C VAL A 138 -6.65 5.93 -10.88
N ASN A 139 -6.19 4.98 -11.71
CA ASN A 139 -5.26 3.92 -11.27
C ASN A 139 -3.87 4.00 -11.91
N ASN A 140 -3.65 4.91 -12.86
CA ASN A 140 -2.33 5.21 -13.37
C ASN A 140 -1.56 6.09 -12.35
N PRO A 141 -0.46 5.61 -11.74
CA PRO A 141 0.26 6.37 -10.71
C PRO A 141 0.91 7.65 -11.25
N VAL A 142 1.31 7.71 -12.53
CA VAL A 142 1.85 8.92 -13.16
C VAL A 142 0.77 9.99 -13.31
N SER A 143 -0.46 9.58 -13.67
CA SER A 143 -1.59 10.51 -13.72
C SER A 143 -1.92 11.06 -12.32
N LEU A 144 -1.70 10.28 -11.26
CA LEU A 144 -1.88 10.73 -9.88
C LEU A 144 -0.84 11.78 -9.44
N LEU A 145 0.36 11.81 -10.02
CA LEU A 145 1.33 12.89 -9.81
C LEU A 145 0.78 14.27 -10.26
N LYS A 146 -0.16 14.27 -11.22
CA LYS A 146 -0.84 15.46 -11.73
C LYS A 146 -2.09 15.79 -10.95
N THR A 147 -2.96 14.81 -10.70
CA THR A 147 -4.24 15.06 -9.99
C THR A 147 -4.03 15.35 -8.52
N ARG A 148 -2.97 14.76 -7.91
CA ARG A 148 -2.54 14.97 -6.52
C ARG A 148 -3.65 14.83 -5.49
N ARG A 149 -4.64 13.97 -5.75
CA ARG A 149 -5.79 13.82 -4.87
C ARG A 149 -6.47 12.46 -5.01
N GLY A 150 -7.07 11.99 -3.93
CA GLY A 150 -7.86 10.75 -3.91
C GLY A 150 -8.13 10.20 -2.53
N ARG A 151 -8.37 8.89 -2.46
CA ARG A 151 -8.56 8.13 -1.21
C ARG A 151 -7.42 7.13 -1.04
N CYS A 152 -7.48 6.25 -0.03
CA CYS A 152 -6.36 5.36 0.33
C CYS A 152 -5.75 4.61 -0.86
N GLY A 153 -6.57 4.12 -1.80
CA GLY A 153 -6.11 3.50 -3.04
C GLY A 153 -5.21 4.40 -3.89
N GLU A 154 -5.67 5.61 -4.23
CA GLU A 154 -4.86 6.59 -4.98
C GLU A 154 -3.64 7.08 -4.20
N TRP A 155 -3.80 7.32 -2.89
CA TRP A 155 -2.70 7.74 -2.02
C TRP A 155 -1.56 6.74 -2.05
N VAL A 156 -1.85 5.46 -1.80
CA VAL A 156 -0.85 4.39 -1.76
C VAL A 156 -0.30 4.10 -3.15
N ASN A 157 -1.11 4.16 -4.19
CA ASN A 157 -0.66 3.97 -5.58
C ASN A 157 0.37 5.04 -5.99
N CYS A 158 0.06 6.31 -5.75
CA CYS A 158 0.98 7.40 -6.05
C CYS A 158 2.22 7.36 -5.15
N PHE A 159 2.04 7.19 -3.84
CA PHE A 159 3.15 7.12 -2.88
C PHE A 159 4.09 5.95 -3.18
N THR A 160 3.58 4.78 -3.59
CA THR A 160 4.43 3.63 -3.95
C THR A 160 5.37 3.96 -5.11
N LEU A 161 4.86 4.67 -6.14
CA LEU A 161 5.69 5.12 -7.27
C LEU A 161 6.78 6.09 -6.79
N ILE A 162 6.40 7.08 -5.97
CA ILE A 162 7.34 8.07 -5.46
C ILE A 162 8.41 7.42 -4.57
N LEU A 163 8.00 6.58 -3.63
CA LEU A 163 8.89 5.84 -2.74
C LEU A 163 9.92 5.04 -3.53
N ARG A 164 9.49 4.29 -4.56
CA ARG A 164 10.42 3.52 -5.42
C ARG A 164 11.39 4.39 -6.22
N ALA A 165 10.96 5.58 -6.66
CA ALA A 165 11.85 6.52 -7.34
C ALA A 165 12.89 7.12 -6.39
N MET A 166 12.53 7.35 -5.12
CA MET A 166 13.42 7.91 -4.09
C MET A 166 14.43 6.90 -3.55
N ILE A 167 14.12 5.60 -3.55
CA ILE A 167 15.04 4.54 -3.08
C ILE A 167 15.58 3.68 -4.24
N ALA A 168 15.87 4.32 -5.37
CA ALA A 168 16.04 3.71 -6.69
C ALA A 168 17.10 2.60 -6.83
N GLU A 169 18.09 2.55 -5.93
CA GLU A 169 19.19 1.58 -5.98
C GLU A 169 18.73 0.16 -5.58
N ASP A 170 17.73 0.04 -4.71
CA ASP A 170 17.28 -1.24 -4.14
C ASP A 170 15.73 -1.35 -4.19
N ARG A 171 15.19 -1.40 -5.41
CA ARG A 171 13.74 -1.27 -5.67
C ARG A 171 12.89 -2.37 -5.05
N ASP A 172 13.47 -3.53 -4.77
CA ASP A 172 12.82 -4.64 -4.10
C ASP A 172 12.65 -4.41 -2.58
N ARG A 173 13.15 -3.29 -2.04
CA ARG A 173 12.86 -2.84 -0.67
C ARG A 173 11.50 -2.17 -0.54
N VAL A 174 10.70 -2.03 -1.59
CA VAL A 174 9.32 -1.51 -1.49
C VAL A 174 8.31 -2.61 -1.72
N ARG A 175 7.25 -2.59 -0.92
CA ARG A 175 6.18 -3.56 -1.03
C ARG A 175 4.82 -2.89 -0.86
N TYR A 176 3.86 -3.31 -1.68
CA TYR A 176 2.46 -2.96 -1.54
C TYR A 176 1.79 -3.88 -0.51
N VAL A 177 0.93 -3.34 0.35
CA VAL A 177 0.17 -4.12 1.34
C VAL A 177 -1.33 -3.90 1.14
N TRP A 178 -2.05 -5.01 1.12
CA TRP A 178 -3.49 -5.04 0.96
C TRP A 178 -4.15 -5.70 2.16
N ASN A 179 -5.11 -5.03 2.77
CA ASN A 179 -6.03 -5.61 3.72
C ASN A 179 -7.38 -5.87 3.05
N MET A 180 -7.98 -7.03 3.33
CA MET A 180 -9.25 -7.45 2.74
C MET A 180 -10.42 -6.51 3.08
N GLU A 181 -10.39 -5.86 4.24
CA GLU A 181 -11.44 -4.94 4.72
C GLU A 181 -11.22 -3.49 4.24
N ASP A 182 -10.94 -3.35 2.94
CA ASP A 182 -10.88 -2.08 2.20
C ASP A 182 -9.86 -1.07 2.74
N HIS A 183 -8.62 -1.52 2.96
CA HIS A 183 -7.49 -0.61 3.19
C HIS A 183 -6.20 -1.14 2.58
N VAL A 184 -5.32 -0.21 2.24
CA VAL A 184 -4.04 -0.49 1.58
C VAL A 184 -2.99 0.44 2.14
N TRP A 185 -1.73 0.03 2.12
CA TRP A 185 -0.58 0.81 2.58
C TRP A 185 0.72 0.25 1.98
N CYS A 186 1.88 0.75 2.41
CA CYS A 186 3.19 0.27 1.94
C CYS A 186 4.02 -0.33 3.09
N GLU A 187 4.99 -1.15 2.73
CA GLU A 187 6.15 -1.40 3.58
C GLU A 187 7.42 -1.04 2.83
N TYR A 188 8.44 -0.66 3.59
CA TYR A 188 9.80 -0.62 3.08
C TYR A 188 10.75 -1.45 3.94
N TYR A 189 11.79 -2.03 3.34
CA TYR A 189 12.84 -2.71 4.08
C TYR A 189 13.91 -1.71 4.52
N SER A 190 14.01 -1.50 5.82
CA SER A 190 15.04 -0.66 6.44
C SER A 190 16.31 -1.48 6.66
N TYR A 191 17.44 -1.00 6.16
CA TYR A 191 18.75 -1.59 6.47
C TYR A 191 19.26 -1.21 7.86
N GLY A 192 18.89 -0.04 8.38
CA GLY A 192 19.16 0.36 9.76
C GLY A 192 18.49 -0.59 10.75
N LEU A 193 17.17 -0.76 10.61
CA LEU A 193 16.36 -1.62 11.49
C LEU A 193 16.40 -3.11 11.10
N LYS A 194 16.95 -3.44 9.93
CA LYS A 194 17.09 -4.81 9.38
C LYS A 194 15.77 -5.57 9.27
N ARG A 195 14.67 -4.88 8.96
CA ARG A 195 13.33 -5.45 8.83
C ARG A 195 12.42 -4.61 7.95
N TRP A 196 11.30 -5.22 7.56
CA TRP A 196 10.19 -4.53 6.93
C TRP A 196 9.50 -3.59 7.93
N VAL A 197 9.43 -2.32 7.56
CA VAL A 197 8.81 -1.23 8.31
C VAL A 197 7.48 -0.89 7.68
N HIS A 198 6.45 -0.74 8.51
CA HIS A 198 5.13 -0.28 8.10
C HIS A 198 5.17 1.19 7.64
N LEU A 199 4.47 1.52 6.55
CA LEU A 199 4.30 2.90 6.07
C LEU A 199 2.83 3.14 5.68
N ASP A 200 2.15 4.08 6.35
CA ASP A 200 0.84 4.57 5.89
C ASP A 200 0.97 6.03 5.45
N PRO A 201 0.94 6.33 4.13
CA PRO A 201 1.04 7.69 3.64
C PRO A 201 -0.22 8.54 3.91
N CYS A 202 -1.39 7.93 4.07
CA CYS A 202 -2.62 8.66 4.42
C CYS A 202 -2.52 9.26 5.82
N GLU A 203 -1.82 8.56 6.70
CA GLU A 203 -1.66 8.96 8.09
C GLU A 203 -0.32 9.67 8.33
N ALA A 204 0.62 9.64 7.37
CA ALA A 204 2.03 10.04 7.49
C ALA A 204 2.76 9.29 8.62
N VAL A 205 2.51 8.00 8.69
CA VAL A 205 2.93 7.16 9.81
C VAL A 205 4.04 6.20 9.38
N PHE A 206 5.12 6.19 10.16
CA PHE A 206 6.27 5.31 10.01
C PHE A 206 6.30 4.30 11.16
N ASP A 207 6.35 3.02 10.80
CA ASP A 207 6.57 1.87 11.69
C ASP A 207 5.51 1.55 12.74
N GLU A 208 4.24 1.84 12.43
CA GLU A 208 3.11 1.57 13.34
C GLU A 208 2.17 0.45 12.86
N PRO A 209 2.58 -0.83 12.88
CA PRO A 209 1.73 -1.91 12.35
C PRO A 209 0.44 -2.11 13.16
N LEU A 210 0.38 -1.66 14.42
CA LEU A 210 -0.82 -1.74 15.25
C LEU A 210 -1.75 -0.52 15.13
N LEU A 211 -1.44 0.43 14.24
CA LEU A 211 -2.29 1.59 13.97
C LEU A 211 -3.75 1.17 13.72
N TYR A 212 -3.96 0.17 12.87
CA TYR A 212 -5.30 -0.22 12.46
C TYR A 212 -6.09 -0.92 13.59
N CYS A 213 -5.50 -1.92 14.25
CA CYS A 213 -6.23 -2.67 15.28
C CYS A 213 -6.32 -1.93 16.62
N ASN A 214 -5.26 -1.25 17.05
CA ASN A 214 -5.24 -0.63 18.38
C ASN A 214 -5.74 0.81 18.35
N ASN A 215 -5.40 1.58 17.31
CA ASN A 215 -5.79 2.99 17.23
C ASN A 215 -7.18 3.14 16.57
N TRP A 216 -7.43 2.44 15.46
CA TRP A 216 -8.74 2.49 14.79
C TRP A 216 -9.71 1.41 15.27
N ASN A 217 -9.33 0.52 16.19
CA ASN A 217 -10.17 -0.63 16.56
C ASN A 217 -10.66 -1.48 15.36
N LYS A 218 -9.95 -1.43 14.23
CA LYS A 218 -10.39 -2.03 12.98
C LYS A 218 -10.36 -3.55 13.09
N LYS A 219 -11.47 -4.22 12.75
CA LYS A 219 -11.53 -5.68 12.60
C LYS A 219 -10.99 -6.06 11.22
N MET A 220 -10.06 -7.01 11.16
CA MET A 220 -9.39 -7.41 9.93
C MET A 220 -9.28 -8.93 9.80
N SER A 221 -9.28 -9.44 8.56
CA SER A 221 -9.13 -10.87 8.28
C SER A 221 -7.76 -11.21 7.69
N PHE A 222 -7.46 -10.72 6.49
CA PHE A 222 -6.25 -11.00 5.74
C PHE A 222 -5.49 -9.70 5.43
N VAL A 223 -4.17 -9.76 5.59
CA VAL A 223 -3.25 -8.71 5.18
C VAL A 223 -2.17 -9.36 4.32
N ILE A 224 -2.14 -9.04 3.02
CA ILE A 224 -1.23 -9.67 2.06
C ILE A 224 -0.22 -8.64 1.56
N GLY A 225 1.04 -9.03 1.59
CA GLY A 225 2.16 -8.31 1.04
C GLY A 225 2.51 -8.70 -0.37
N TYR A 226 2.79 -7.71 -1.22
CA TYR A 226 3.23 -7.90 -2.59
C TYR A 226 4.57 -7.23 -2.83
N ASN A 227 5.61 -8.04 -2.92
CA ASN A 227 6.94 -7.64 -3.35
C ASN A 227 7.14 -8.05 -4.82
N ASP A 228 8.23 -7.58 -5.43
CA ASP A 228 8.67 -8.01 -6.75
C ASP A 228 8.89 -9.52 -6.82
N ASN A 229 9.60 -10.07 -5.83
CA ASN A 229 10.14 -11.43 -5.83
C ASN A 229 9.26 -12.44 -5.09
N TYR A 230 8.39 -12.00 -4.19
CA TYR A 230 7.47 -12.88 -3.45
C TYR A 230 6.20 -12.15 -2.97
N ILE A 231 5.22 -12.92 -2.50
CA ILE A 231 4.07 -12.44 -1.72
C ILE A 231 4.04 -13.17 -0.38
N ILE A 232 3.46 -12.55 0.65
CA ILE A 232 3.46 -13.08 2.02
C ILE A 232 2.18 -12.70 2.78
N ASP A 233 1.67 -13.62 3.61
CA ASP A 233 0.58 -13.32 4.56
C ASP A 233 1.17 -12.63 5.79
N LEU A 234 0.80 -11.38 5.99
CA LEU A 234 1.22 -10.52 7.10
C LEU A 234 0.13 -10.30 8.14
N SER A 235 -0.96 -11.08 8.13
CA SER A 235 -1.99 -10.97 9.16
C SER A 235 -1.42 -10.94 10.57
N SER A 236 -0.45 -11.80 10.91
CA SER A 236 0.12 -11.84 12.27
C SER A 236 0.90 -10.59 12.66
N LYS A 237 1.36 -9.78 11.69
CA LYS A 237 2.06 -8.51 11.96
C LYS A 237 1.08 -7.39 12.30
N TYR A 238 -0.10 -7.38 11.69
CA TYR A 238 -1.02 -6.24 11.70
C TYR A 238 -2.31 -6.47 12.48
N ILE A 239 -2.68 -7.72 12.72
CA ILE A 239 -3.97 -8.09 13.31
C ILE A 239 -3.73 -8.65 14.71
N THR A 240 -4.32 -8.01 15.71
CA THR A 240 -4.35 -8.51 17.08
C THR A 240 -5.40 -9.60 17.25
N ASP A 241 -5.23 -10.49 18.23
CA ASP A 241 -6.18 -11.56 18.50
C ASP A 241 -7.61 -11.04 18.75
N SER A 242 -7.75 -9.89 19.42
CA SER A 242 -9.04 -9.26 19.70
C SER A 242 -9.74 -8.70 18.46
N ASN A 243 -8.98 -8.41 17.40
CA ASN A 243 -9.47 -7.76 16.18
C ASN A 243 -9.42 -8.67 14.94
N GLN A 244 -9.01 -9.93 15.12
CA GLN A 244 -9.01 -10.94 14.08
C GLN A 244 -10.44 -11.39 13.75
N ILE A 245 -10.88 -11.10 12.54
CA ILE A 245 -12.06 -11.72 11.95
C ILE A 245 -11.75 -13.21 11.75
N ASP A 246 -12.67 -14.09 12.14
CA ASP A 246 -12.49 -15.53 11.99
C ASP A 246 -12.31 -15.90 10.50
N LYS A 247 -11.08 -16.29 10.15
CA LYS A 247 -10.69 -16.68 8.79
C LYS A 247 -11.48 -17.87 8.26
N SER A 248 -12.07 -18.70 9.14
CA SER A 248 -12.90 -19.86 8.76
C SER A 248 -14.21 -19.43 8.06
N THR A 249 -14.69 -18.22 8.34
CA THR A 249 -15.87 -17.63 7.69
C THR A 249 -15.61 -17.22 6.23
N ILE A 250 -14.33 -17.12 5.84
CA ILE A 250 -13.90 -16.65 4.52
C ILE A 250 -13.37 -17.81 3.68
N ILE A 251 -12.50 -18.64 4.24
CA ILE A 251 -11.90 -19.78 3.53
C ILE A 251 -12.04 -21.09 4.31
N PRO A 252 -12.19 -22.23 3.60
CA PRO A 252 -12.33 -23.53 4.25
C PRO A 252 -11.00 -24.08 4.80
N SER A 253 -9.85 -23.54 4.37
CA SER A 253 -8.54 -24.09 4.77
C SER A 253 -7.39 -23.10 4.59
N LEU A 254 -6.78 -22.68 5.71
CA LEU A 254 -5.55 -21.88 5.71
C LEU A 254 -4.37 -22.61 5.06
N LYS A 255 -4.33 -23.94 5.15
CA LYS A 255 -3.32 -24.77 4.47
C LYS A 255 -3.41 -24.67 2.95
N GLN A 256 -4.62 -24.55 2.40
CA GLN A 256 -4.81 -24.34 0.97
C GLN A 256 -4.35 -22.95 0.56
N LEU A 257 -4.62 -21.92 1.35
CA LEU A 257 -4.13 -20.56 1.10
C LEU A 257 -2.60 -20.51 1.11
N SER A 258 -1.96 -21.11 2.11
CA SER A 258 -0.49 -21.19 2.19
C SER A 258 0.10 -21.90 0.96
N ARG A 259 -0.47 -23.02 0.51
CA ARG A 259 -0.04 -23.70 -0.73
C ARG A 259 -0.24 -22.83 -1.97
N PHE A 260 -1.31 -22.04 -2.01
CA PHE A 260 -1.60 -21.13 -3.11
C PHE A 260 -0.58 -19.98 -3.18
N ILE A 261 -0.28 -19.35 -2.04
CA ILE A 261 0.76 -18.33 -1.91
C ILE A 261 2.12 -18.92 -2.34
N ASN A 262 2.47 -20.11 -1.86
CA ASN A 262 3.72 -20.78 -2.25
C ASN A 262 3.79 -21.05 -3.76
N ALA A 263 2.68 -21.43 -4.40
CA ALA A 263 2.65 -21.61 -5.86
C ALA A 263 2.88 -20.29 -6.61
N ILE A 264 2.33 -19.16 -6.12
CA ILE A 264 2.63 -17.84 -6.67
C ILE A 264 4.11 -17.50 -6.48
N ASN A 265 4.67 -17.74 -5.29
CA ASN A 265 6.09 -17.50 -5.00
C ASN A 265 7.02 -18.34 -5.87
N CYS A 266 6.70 -19.61 -6.15
CA CYS A 266 7.47 -20.41 -7.11
C CYS A 266 7.50 -19.79 -8.51
N ASN A 267 6.37 -19.25 -8.98
CA ASN A 267 6.32 -18.57 -10.28
C ASN A 267 7.14 -17.27 -10.27
N LYS A 268 7.10 -16.51 -9.18
CA LYS A 268 7.91 -15.30 -9.03
C LYS A 268 9.40 -15.60 -8.96
N LEU A 269 9.81 -16.63 -8.21
CA LEU A 269 11.20 -17.08 -8.16
C LEU A 269 11.69 -17.52 -9.53
N LEU A 270 10.86 -18.25 -10.30
CA LEU A 270 11.20 -18.62 -11.68
C LEU A 270 11.35 -17.40 -12.58
N ARG A 271 10.51 -16.37 -12.41
CA ARG A 271 10.62 -15.11 -13.14
C ARG A 271 11.93 -14.40 -12.78
N TYR A 272 12.26 -14.30 -11.50
CA TYR A 272 13.52 -13.71 -11.03
C TYR A 272 14.73 -14.44 -11.63
N TYR A 273 14.76 -15.78 -11.56
CA TYR A 273 15.80 -16.61 -12.19
C TYR A 273 15.98 -16.31 -13.68
N LYS A 274 14.86 -16.13 -14.40
CA LYS A 274 14.84 -15.80 -15.83
C LYS A 274 15.26 -14.36 -16.13
N CYS A 275 15.15 -13.43 -15.20
CA CYS A 275 15.61 -12.05 -15.42
C CYS A 275 17.13 -11.89 -15.29
N LEU A 276 17.82 -12.87 -14.72
CA LEU A 276 19.26 -12.87 -14.54
C LEU A 276 20.01 -13.34 -15.80
N ASP A 277 19.55 -12.98 -17.00
CA ASP A 277 19.94 -13.63 -18.26
C ASP A 277 21.45 -13.74 -18.52
N THR A 278 22.23 -12.74 -18.08
CA THR A 278 23.70 -12.68 -18.25
C THR A 278 24.50 -13.45 -17.21
N ALA A 279 23.88 -13.90 -16.12
CA ALA A 279 24.55 -14.62 -15.04
C ALA A 279 24.74 -16.11 -15.37
N SER A 280 25.81 -16.71 -14.83
CA SER A 280 26.02 -18.16 -14.92
C SER A 280 24.92 -18.92 -14.19
N GLN A 281 24.74 -20.21 -14.48
CA GLN A 281 23.73 -21.02 -13.78
C GLN A 281 23.95 -21.01 -12.26
N ASP A 282 25.21 -21.13 -11.81
CA ASP A 282 25.55 -21.12 -10.39
C ASP A 282 25.22 -19.76 -9.76
N GLU A 283 25.58 -18.66 -10.43
CA GLU A 283 25.27 -17.31 -9.94
C GLU A 283 23.76 -17.07 -9.86
N LYS A 284 22.99 -17.53 -10.85
CA LYS A 284 21.52 -17.46 -10.82
C LYS A 284 20.94 -18.18 -9.60
N LEU A 285 21.41 -19.39 -9.33
CA LEU A 285 20.95 -20.18 -8.20
C LEU A 285 21.35 -19.55 -6.87
N THR A 286 22.58 -19.04 -6.76
CA THR A 286 23.06 -18.31 -5.58
C THR A 286 22.21 -17.07 -5.31
N LYS A 287 21.90 -16.26 -6.32
CA LYS A 287 21.04 -15.08 -6.19
C LYS A 287 19.61 -15.45 -5.81
N CYS A 288 19.00 -16.45 -6.47
CA CYS A 288 17.69 -16.98 -6.07
C CYS A 288 17.65 -17.41 -4.60
N TYR A 289 18.71 -18.06 -4.12
CA TYR A 289 18.81 -18.51 -2.74
C TYR A 289 18.96 -17.33 -1.77
N ASN A 290 19.96 -16.47 -1.98
CA ASN A 290 20.29 -15.39 -1.05
C ASN A 290 19.27 -14.25 -1.06
N ASP A 291 18.84 -13.82 -2.26
CA ASP A 291 18.08 -12.58 -2.43
C ASP A 291 16.58 -12.81 -2.27
N VAL A 292 16.11 -14.06 -2.44
CA VAL A 292 14.67 -14.38 -2.38
C VAL A 292 14.36 -15.42 -1.29
N ILE A 293 14.94 -16.61 -1.37
CA ILE A 293 14.56 -17.73 -0.48
C ILE A 293 14.95 -17.44 0.97
N VAL A 294 16.19 -17.02 1.21
CA VAL A 294 16.70 -16.71 2.56
C VAL A 294 15.95 -15.52 3.16
N VAL A 295 15.71 -14.46 2.37
CA VAL A 295 14.96 -13.28 2.81
C VAL A 295 13.54 -13.64 3.23
N LEU A 296 12.78 -14.33 2.36
CA LEU A 296 11.41 -14.75 2.67
C LEU A 296 11.36 -15.68 3.89
N ASN A 297 12.27 -16.67 3.98
CA ASN A 297 12.28 -17.60 5.10
C ASN A 297 12.61 -16.91 6.42
N ARG A 298 13.53 -15.93 6.42
CA ARG A 298 13.85 -15.13 7.60
C ARG A 298 12.62 -14.36 8.08
N GLU A 299 11.88 -13.72 7.17
CA GLU A 299 10.65 -13.00 7.50
C GLU A 299 9.57 -13.95 8.04
N LEU A 300 9.37 -15.12 7.42
CA LEU A 300 8.41 -16.13 7.89
C LEU A 300 8.74 -16.68 9.28
N LEU A 301 10.02 -16.78 9.65
CA LEU A 301 10.44 -17.15 10.99
C LEU A 301 10.15 -16.02 11.98
N GLN A 302 10.50 -14.78 11.62
CA GLN A 302 10.20 -13.61 12.45
C GLN A 302 8.70 -13.50 12.75
N LEU A 303 7.83 -13.73 11.76
CA LEU A 303 6.37 -13.68 11.93
C LEU A 303 5.78 -14.80 12.81
N LYS A 304 6.51 -15.91 13.02
CA LYS A 304 6.11 -16.98 13.94
C LYS A 304 6.52 -16.70 15.38
N ASP A 305 7.68 -16.10 15.55
CA ASP A 305 8.28 -15.87 16.88
C ASP A 305 7.83 -14.52 17.48
N HIS A 306 7.46 -13.53 16.67
CA HIS A 306 7.04 -12.22 17.15
C HIS A 306 5.63 -12.23 17.73
N LYS A 307 5.53 -11.84 19.00
CA LYS A 307 4.36 -11.10 19.48
C LYS A 307 4.48 -9.67 18.95
N VAL A 308 3.43 -9.15 18.34
CA VAL A 308 3.43 -7.77 17.84
C VAL A 308 3.75 -6.85 19.00
N THR A 309 4.91 -6.19 18.94
CA THR A 309 5.32 -5.25 19.98
C THR A 309 4.69 -3.91 19.64
N PRO A 310 3.94 -3.27 20.56
CA PRO A 310 3.46 -1.91 20.35
C PRO A 310 4.66 -0.99 20.10
N THR A 311 4.56 -0.17 19.07
CA THR A 311 5.57 0.84 18.77
C THR A 311 5.65 1.85 19.92
N MET A 312 6.84 2.43 20.14
CA MET A 312 7.08 3.37 21.23
C MET A 312 6.61 4.80 20.95
N THR A 313 5.96 5.08 19.82
CA THR A 313 5.55 6.43 19.45
C THR A 313 4.38 6.88 20.31
N GLN A 314 4.62 7.86 21.18
CA GLN A 314 3.63 8.35 22.15
C GLN A 314 2.64 9.38 21.55
N GLU A 315 2.83 9.80 20.29
CA GLU A 315 2.14 10.97 19.69
C GLU A 315 1.26 10.63 18.47
N LEU A 316 0.74 9.40 18.35
CA LEU A 316 -0.26 9.14 17.30
C LEU A 316 -1.60 9.79 17.65
N PRO A 317 -2.20 10.58 16.74
CA PRO A 317 -3.57 11.06 16.92
C PRO A 317 -4.53 9.87 17.07
N LYS A 318 -5.49 10.00 17.99
CA LYS A 318 -6.46 8.95 18.29
C LYS A 318 -7.45 8.78 17.14
N GLY A 319 -7.67 7.55 16.72
CA GLY A 319 -8.56 7.20 15.61
C GLY A 319 -8.00 7.53 14.24
N ARG A 320 -8.80 7.26 13.22
CA ARG A 320 -8.47 7.50 11.81
C ARG A 320 -8.57 8.98 11.46
N GLN A 321 -7.54 9.55 10.82
CA GLN A 321 -7.53 10.96 10.42
C GLN A 321 -8.11 11.21 9.02
N THR A 322 -8.26 10.17 8.21
CA THR A 322 -8.80 10.25 6.84
C THR A 322 -10.21 9.66 6.72
N GLY A 323 -11.05 10.24 5.88
CA GLY A 323 -12.47 9.88 5.76
C GLY A 323 -13.40 10.97 6.30
N SER A 324 -14.72 10.79 6.19
CA SER A 324 -15.67 11.67 6.89
C SER A 324 -15.93 11.14 8.30
N SER A 325 -16.31 12.02 9.23
CA SER A 325 -16.66 11.66 10.61
C SER A 325 -17.75 10.61 10.70
N GLU A 326 -18.76 10.70 9.84
CA GLU A 326 -19.86 9.74 9.79
C GLU A 326 -19.35 8.36 9.36
N TRP A 327 -18.53 8.35 8.30
CA TRP A 327 -17.98 7.11 7.73
C TRP A 327 -17.01 6.41 8.67
N THR A 328 -16.14 7.15 9.36
CA THR A 328 -15.21 6.56 10.35
C THR A 328 -15.97 6.01 11.56
N LYS A 329 -16.97 6.75 12.06
CA LYS A 329 -17.81 6.31 13.18
C LYS A 329 -18.68 5.09 12.85
N GLU A 330 -19.29 5.05 11.66
CA GLU A 330 -20.06 3.89 11.19
C GLU A 330 -19.22 2.60 11.18
N ARG A 331 -17.92 2.73 10.96
CA ARG A 331 -16.96 1.61 10.95
C ARG A 331 -16.31 1.36 12.32
N GLY A 332 -16.57 2.19 13.32
CA GLY A 332 -15.90 2.15 14.63
C GLY A 332 -14.41 2.50 14.55
N GLU A 333 -13.99 3.24 13.51
CA GLU A 333 -12.60 3.61 13.23
C GLU A 333 -12.22 5.01 13.79
N ASP A 334 -13.10 5.65 14.55
CA ASP A 334 -12.90 6.97 15.18
C ASP A 334 -12.07 6.92 16.48
N GLY A 335 -11.66 5.72 16.91
CA GLY A 335 -10.80 5.49 18.08
C GLY A 335 -11.55 5.42 19.41
N ASN A 336 -12.87 5.20 19.41
CA ASN A 336 -13.67 5.07 20.63
C ASN A 336 -13.84 3.62 21.13
#